data_AF-A0A1V3WW72-F1
#
_entry.id   AF-A0A1V3WW72-F1
#
_cell.length_a   1.000
_cell.length_b   1.000
_cell.length_c   1.000
_cell.angle_alpha   90.00
_cell.angle_beta   90.00
_cell.angle_gamma   90.00
#
_symmetry.space_group_name_H-M   'P 1'
#
loop_
_entity.id
_entity.type
_entity.pdbx_description
1 polymer ?
#
loop_
_entity_poly.entity_id
_entity_poly.type
_entity_poly.pdbx_seq_one_letter_code
_entity_poly.pdbx_strand_id
1 'polypeptide(L)'
;MPDTVQDADLLTAAAVALNRHTAVLRELGSAFAEAGHELYLVGGSVRDALLGRLSPDLDFTTDARPEQVQKLVRSWADAVWDTGIDFGTIGVGKDAYRLEITTFRADSYDQVSRHPEVSFGDRLHDDLVRRDFTVNAMAVRVTPNGPGEFLDPLGGLASLRDKVLDTPAPPSESFGDDPLRMLRAARFVSQLGFTVAPRVRTAIEEMARSWAGSAPSGWVPNSTSCCSATTRSPAST
;
A
#
# COMPACT_ATOMS: atom_id res chain seq x y z
N MET A 1 -20.20 -15.92 -10.64
CA MET A 1 -20.59 -15.35 -11.96
C MET A 1 -20.65 -13.82 -11.92
N PRO A 2 -21.36 -13.15 -10.99
CA PRO A 2 -21.29 -11.68 -10.89
C PRO A 2 -19.90 -11.18 -10.48
N ASP A 3 -19.30 -11.84 -9.49
CA ASP A 3 -17.96 -11.57 -8.96
C ASP A 3 -16.86 -11.54 -10.04
N THR A 4 -16.88 -12.52 -10.96
CA THR A 4 -15.89 -12.63 -12.05
C THR A 4 -16.03 -11.53 -13.10
N VAL A 5 -17.23 -10.97 -13.29
CA VAL A 5 -17.45 -9.85 -14.23
C VAL A 5 -16.93 -8.55 -13.60
N GLN A 6 -17.21 -8.32 -12.32
CA GLN A 6 -16.70 -7.16 -11.60
C GLN A 6 -15.17 -7.17 -11.51
N ASP A 7 -14.57 -8.33 -11.26
CA ASP A 7 -13.11 -8.48 -11.25
C ASP A 7 -12.52 -8.15 -12.64
N ALA A 8 -13.16 -8.60 -13.72
CA ALA A 8 -12.74 -8.28 -15.09
C ALA A 8 -12.85 -6.77 -15.40
N ASP A 9 -13.90 -6.10 -14.92
CA ASP A 9 -14.07 -4.65 -15.07
C ASP A 9 -12.97 -3.87 -14.35
N LEU A 10 -12.64 -4.27 -13.11
CA LEU A 10 -11.55 -3.67 -12.33
C LEU A 10 -10.19 -3.85 -13.02
N LEU A 11 -9.89 -5.07 -13.48
CA LEU A 11 -8.64 -5.38 -14.19
C LEU A 11 -8.56 -4.63 -15.53
N THR A 12 -9.68 -4.47 -16.23
CA THR A 12 -9.75 -3.66 -17.46
C THR A 12 -9.49 -2.18 -17.16
N ALA A 13 -10.08 -1.64 -16.10
CA ALA A 13 -9.82 -0.27 -15.66
C ALA A 13 -8.34 -0.04 -15.32
N ALA A 14 -7.72 -0.99 -14.62
CA ALA A 14 -6.29 -0.95 -14.34
C ALA A 14 -5.45 -0.97 -15.61
N ALA A 15 -5.74 -1.87 -16.56
CA ALA A 15 -5.01 -1.95 -17.82
C ALA A 15 -5.09 -0.62 -18.61
N VAL A 16 -6.28 -0.01 -18.68
CA VAL A 16 -6.48 1.30 -19.33
C VAL A 16 -5.72 2.41 -18.61
N ALA A 17 -5.76 2.43 -17.26
CA ALA A 17 -5.05 3.43 -16.47
C ALA A 17 -3.53 3.31 -16.64
N LEU A 18 -2.98 2.11 -16.50
CA LEU A 18 -1.54 1.84 -16.62
C LEU A 18 -1.01 2.14 -18.01
N ASN A 19 -1.80 1.91 -19.07
CA ASN A 19 -1.42 2.22 -20.44
C ASN A 19 -1.12 3.71 -20.68
N ARG A 20 -1.66 4.61 -19.84
CA ARG A 20 -1.37 6.05 -19.90
C ARG A 20 0.02 6.39 -19.38
N HIS A 21 0.65 5.47 -18.65
CA HIS A 21 1.96 5.61 -18.02
C HIS A 21 3.00 4.66 -18.65
N THR A 22 2.69 4.01 -19.78
CA THR A 22 3.56 2.99 -20.39
C THR A 22 4.97 3.50 -20.70
N ALA A 23 5.14 4.78 -21.08
CA ALA A 23 6.46 5.32 -21.38
C ALA A 23 7.39 5.25 -20.15
N VAL A 24 6.99 5.87 -19.03
CA VAL A 24 7.78 5.86 -17.78
C VAL A 24 7.95 4.44 -17.23
N LEU A 25 6.91 3.60 -17.33
CA LEU A 25 6.98 2.20 -16.87
C LEU A 25 7.97 1.37 -17.69
N ARG A 26 8.06 1.58 -19.00
CA ARG A 26 9.00 0.86 -19.86
C ARG A 26 10.44 1.30 -19.64
N GLU A 27 10.66 2.60 -19.45
CA GLU A 27 12.00 3.15 -19.17
C GLU A 27 12.56 2.59 -17.86
N LEU A 28 11.77 2.66 -16.78
CA LEU A 28 12.15 2.04 -15.50
C LEU A 28 12.27 0.52 -15.59
N GLY A 29 11.31 -0.14 -16.23
CA GLY A 29 11.34 -1.59 -16.43
C GLY A 29 12.59 -2.04 -17.19
N SER A 30 13.08 -1.24 -18.13
CA SER A 30 14.35 -1.50 -18.83
C SER A 30 15.55 -1.30 -17.92
N ALA A 31 15.63 -0.17 -17.21
CA ALA A 31 16.74 0.13 -16.30
C ALA A 31 16.93 -0.94 -15.21
N PHE A 32 15.83 -1.41 -14.60
CA PHE A 32 15.89 -2.45 -13.57
C PHE A 32 16.20 -3.83 -14.16
N ALA A 33 15.58 -4.20 -15.29
CA ALA A 33 15.82 -5.49 -15.94
C ALA A 33 17.28 -5.63 -16.44
N GLU A 34 17.86 -4.57 -17.01
CA GLU A 34 19.26 -4.55 -17.45
C GLU A 34 20.24 -4.73 -16.27
N ALA A 35 19.85 -4.28 -15.08
CA ALA A 35 20.61 -4.45 -13.85
C ALA A 35 20.35 -5.80 -13.14
N GLY A 36 19.46 -6.64 -13.69
CA GLY A 36 19.12 -7.94 -13.11
C GLY A 36 18.17 -7.88 -11.92
N HIS A 37 17.42 -6.78 -11.75
CA HIS A 37 16.49 -6.56 -10.65
C HIS A 37 15.04 -6.60 -11.10
N GLU A 38 14.16 -6.97 -10.17
CA GLU A 38 12.72 -6.94 -10.34
C GLU A 38 12.15 -5.58 -9.94
N LEU A 39 11.10 -5.14 -10.62
CA LEU A 39 10.37 -3.93 -10.31
C LEU A 39 8.87 -4.18 -10.36
N TYR A 40 8.18 -3.74 -9.32
CA TYR A 40 6.73 -3.90 -9.19
C TYR A 40 6.09 -2.58 -8.82
N LEU A 41 5.06 -2.17 -9.56
CA LEU A 41 4.14 -1.13 -9.10
C LEU A 41 3.25 -1.72 -8.00
N VAL A 42 3.04 -1.02 -6.89
CA VAL A 42 2.39 -1.56 -5.68
C VAL A 42 1.51 -0.52 -4.99
N GLY A 43 0.82 -0.93 -3.91
CA GLY A 43 0.23 0.01 -2.98
C GLY A 43 -0.97 0.77 -3.52
N GLY A 44 -1.03 2.06 -3.19
CA GLY A 44 -2.11 2.95 -3.62
C GLY A 44 -2.17 3.08 -5.14
N SER A 45 -1.03 2.97 -5.82
CA SER A 45 -0.95 3.05 -7.28
C SER A 45 -1.75 1.93 -7.96
N VAL A 46 -1.57 0.68 -7.53
CA VAL A 46 -2.32 -0.46 -8.10
C VAL A 46 -3.81 -0.35 -7.77
N ARG A 47 -4.15 0.01 -6.53
CA ARG A 47 -5.53 0.26 -6.10
C ARG A 47 -6.20 1.33 -6.95
N ASP A 48 -5.54 2.46 -7.15
CA ASP A 48 -6.10 3.61 -7.86
C ASP A 48 -6.15 3.37 -9.37
N ALA A 49 -5.26 2.54 -9.92
CA ALA A 49 -5.40 2.00 -11.27
C ALA A 49 -6.67 1.17 -11.43
N LEU A 50 -6.94 0.23 -10.53
CA LEU A 50 -8.17 -0.59 -10.52
C LEU A 50 -9.44 0.27 -10.36
N LEU A 51 -9.35 1.40 -9.66
CA LEU A 51 -10.43 2.39 -9.52
C LEU A 51 -10.48 3.41 -10.68
N GLY A 52 -9.64 3.30 -11.70
CA GLY A 52 -9.63 4.17 -12.88
C GLY A 52 -9.19 5.61 -12.63
N ARG A 53 -8.43 5.86 -11.54
CA ARG A 53 -8.02 7.20 -11.07
C ARG A 53 -6.54 7.30 -10.73
N LEU A 54 -5.71 6.48 -11.38
CA LEU A 54 -4.25 6.50 -11.20
C LEU A 54 -3.68 7.90 -11.49
N SER A 55 -2.84 8.37 -10.58
CA SER A 55 -2.13 9.64 -10.69
C SER A 55 -0.66 9.44 -11.10
N PRO A 56 0.07 10.51 -11.47
CA PRO A 56 1.52 10.44 -11.68
C PRO A 56 2.36 10.20 -10.42
N ASP A 57 1.75 10.15 -9.23
CA ASP A 57 2.39 9.68 -7.99
C ASP A 57 2.37 8.14 -7.98
N LEU A 58 3.52 7.52 -8.25
CA LEU A 58 3.63 6.06 -8.41
C LEU A 58 4.55 5.42 -7.37
N ASP A 59 4.07 4.36 -6.74
CA ASP A 59 4.79 3.57 -5.74
C ASP A 59 5.32 2.28 -6.36
N PHE A 60 6.62 2.04 -6.22
CA PHE A 60 7.29 0.84 -6.67
C PHE A 60 7.99 0.12 -5.53
N THR A 61 8.17 -1.19 -5.71
CA THR A 61 9.05 -2.01 -4.89
C THR A 61 9.99 -2.88 -5.73
N THR A 62 11.16 -3.20 -5.19
CA THR A 62 12.23 -3.91 -5.89
C THR A 62 13.10 -4.72 -4.93
N ASP A 63 13.78 -5.75 -5.43
CA ASP A 63 14.84 -6.46 -4.69
C ASP A 63 16.16 -5.65 -4.61
N ALA A 64 16.32 -4.64 -5.48
CA ALA A 64 17.50 -3.76 -5.46
C ALA A 64 17.62 -3.02 -4.12
N ARG A 65 18.84 -2.95 -3.56
CA ARG A 65 19.11 -2.17 -2.35
C ARG A 65 19.08 -0.66 -2.66
N PRO A 66 18.85 0.21 -1.66
CA PRO A 66 18.66 1.65 -1.91
C PRO A 66 19.82 2.31 -2.67
N GLU A 67 21.06 1.92 -2.40
CA GLU A 67 22.22 2.41 -3.14
C GLU A 67 22.23 1.99 -4.62
N GLN A 68 21.74 0.79 -4.92
CA GLN A 68 21.60 0.29 -6.30
C GLN A 68 20.49 1.04 -7.01
N VAL A 69 19.33 1.20 -6.37
CA VAL A 69 18.22 2.03 -6.88
C VAL A 69 18.71 3.43 -7.22
N GLN A 70 19.42 4.08 -6.30
CA GLN A 70 19.95 5.43 -6.51
C GLN A 70 20.91 5.48 -7.70
N LYS A 71 21.77 4.48 -7.89
CA LYS A 71 22.67 4.40 -9.05
C LYS A 71 21.89 4.24 -10.36
N LEU A 72 20.87 3.39 -10.39
CA LEU A 72 20.07 3.11 -11.57
C LEU A 72 19.28 4.33 -12.05
N VAL A 73 18.69 5.08 -11.13
CA VAL A 73 17.81 6.20 -11.48
C VAL A 73 18.54 7.52 -11.69
N ARG A 74 19.77 7.68 -11.17
CA ARG A 74 20.46 8.98 -11.13
C ARG A 74 20.73 9.61 -12.50
N SER A 75 20.98 8.84 -13.55
CA SER A 75 21.18 9.37 -14.91
C SER A 75 19.88 9.61 -15.68
N TRP A 76 18.78 9.03 -15.22
CA TRP A 76 17.47 9.08 -15.87
C TRP A 76 16.54 10.13 -15.25
N ALA A 77 16.63 10.29 -13.93
CA ALA A 77 15.80 11.18 -13.14
C ALA A 77 16.20 12.66 -13.25
N ASP A 78 15.22 13.54 -13.12
CA ASP A 78 15.46 14.98 -13.05
C ASP A 78 15.80 15.41 -11.61
N ALA A 79 15.29 14.67 -10.62
CA ALA A 79 15.60 14.84 -9.20
C ALA A 79 15.57 13.50 -8.46
N VAL A 80 16.40 13.38 -7.41
CA VAL A 80 16.42 12.21 -6.52
C VAL A 80 16.47 12.69 -5.07
N TRP A 81 15.61 12.12 -4.21
CA TRP A 81 15.54 12.40 -2.77
C TRP A 81 15.82 11.13 -1.97
N ASP A 82 16.68 11.24 -0.95
CA ASP A 82 17.11 10.14 -0.09
C ASP A 82 16.60 10.27 1.36
N THR A 83 15.65 11.17 1.62
CA THR A 83 15.08 11.38 2.96
C THR A 83 14.44 10.11 3.55
N GLY A 84 14.03 9.15 2.70
CA GLY A 84 13.48 7.86 3.09
C GLY A 84 14.48 6.69 3.04
N ILE A 85 15.77 6.94 2.80
CA ILE A 85 16.76 5.88 2.54
C ILE A 85 16.93 4.92 3.71
N ASP A 86 16.83 5.43 4.94
CA ASP A 86 16.87 4.64 6.18
C ASP A 86 15.70 3.64 6.26
N PHE A 87 14.61 3.94 5.55
CA PHE A 87 13.43 3.06 5.41
C PHE A 87 13.43 2.27 4.10
N GLY A 88 14.55 2.30 3.37
CA GLY A 88 14.72 1.60 2.11
C GLY A 88 14.07 2.28 0.90
N THR A 89 13.64 3.54 1.02
CA THR A 89 12.88 4.27 0.00
C THR A 89 13.70 5.36 -0.66
N ILE A 90 13.75 5.36 -1.99
CA ILE A 90 14.32 6.43 -2.81
C ILE A 90 13.19 7.15 -3.54
N GLY A 91 13.10 8.46 -3.34
CA GLY A 91 12.17 9.30 -4.09
C GLY A 91 12.80 9.76 -5.41
N VAL A 92 12.03 9.78 -6.49
CA VAL A 92 12.49 10.17 -7.82
C VAL A 92 11.50 11.11 -8.49
N GLY A 93 11.98 12.22 -9.02
CA GLY A 93 11.22 13.14 -9.87
C GLY A 93 11.58 12.95 -11.33
N LYS A 94 10.56 12.80 -12.19
CA LYS A 94 10.74 12.71 -13.65
C LYS A 94 9.58 13.38 -14.37
N ASP A 95 9.82 14.49 -15.04
CA ASP A 95 8.78 15.30 -15.68
C ASP A 95 7.63 15.64 -14.71
N ALA A 96 6.41 15.15 -14.98
CA ALA A 96 5.25 15.29 -14.11
C ALA A 96 5.10 14.17 -13.08
N TYR A 97 6.00 13.18 -13.09
CA TYR A 97 5.96 12.01 -12.23
C TYR A 97 6.73 12.23 -10.94
N ARG A 98 6.13 11.75 -9.86
CA ARG A 98 6.77 11.58 -8.57
C ARG A 98 6.72 10.11 -8.21
N LEU A 99 7.87 9.51 -8.04
CA LEU A 99 8.01 8.08 -7.86
C LEU A 99 8.62 7.80 -6.50
N GLU A 100 8.13 6.78 -5.83
CA GLU A 100 8.76 6.24 -4.63
C GLU A 100 9.16 4.78 -4.91
N ILE A 101 10.46 4.49 -4.87
CA ILE A 101 10.98 3.14 -5.13
C ILE A 101 11.53 2.60 -3.81
N THR A 102 10.88 1.57 -3.28
CA THR A 102 11.22 0.96 -1.99
C THR A 102 11.86 -0.40 -2.21
N THR A 103 12.96 -0.69 -1.53
CA THR A 103 13.48 -2.08 -1.50
C THR A 103 12.53 -2.98 -0.71
N PHE A 104 12.45 -4.26 -1.06
CA PHE A 104 11.66 -5.24 -0.32
C PHE A 104 12.03 -5.23 1.16
N ARG A 105 11.01 -5.33 2.01
CA ARG A 105 11.20 -5.52 3.45
C ARG A 105 11.23 -7.01 3.76
N ALA A 106 12.11 -7.42 4.67
CA ALA A 106 12.10 -8.77 5.23
C ALA A 106 11.15 -8.85 6.43
N ASP A 107 10.79 -10.08 6.78
CA ASP A 107 10.17 -10.41 8.06
C ASP A 107 11.08 -9.95 9.21
N SER A 108 10.60 -8.98 10.00
CA SER A 108 11.24 -8.62 11.26
C SER A 108 10.70 -9.53 12.36
N TYR A 109 11.31 -10.70 12.56
CA TYR A 109 11.24 -11.38 13.85
C TYR A 109 12.17 -10.66 14.83
N ASP A 110 11.79 -9.46 15.27
CA ASP A 110 12.40 -8.90 16.46
C ASP A 110 11.38 -8.14 17.32
N GLN A 111 10.69 -8.91 18.18
CA GLN A 111 9.76 -8.39 19.17
C GLN A 111 10.45 -7.70 20.37
N VAL A 112 11.76 -7.43 20.30
CA VAL A 112 12.53 -6.91 21.45
C VAL A 112 12.79 -5.41 21.37
N SER A 113 12.79 -4.80 20.18
CA SER A 113 13.13 -3.38 20.01
C SER A 113 11.90 -2.49 19.75
N ARG A 114 11.78 -1.38 20.50
CA ARG A 114 10.79 -0.30 20.23
C ARG A 114 11.17 0.58 19.02
N HIS A 115 12.26 0.24 18.33
CA HIS A 115 12.71 0.85 17.09
C HIS A 115 12.71 -0.26 16.03
N PRO A 116 11.81 -0.23 15.02
CA PRO A 116 11.82 -1.23 13.96
C PRO A 116 13.13 -1.08 13.17
N GLU A 117 14.05 -2.03 13.33
CA GLU A 117 15.17 -2.14 12.40
C GLU A 117 14.62 -2.57 11.05
N VAL A 118 14.90 -1.78 10.00
CA VAL A 118 14.44 -2.07 8.65
C VAL A 118 15.35 -3.15 8.08
N SER A 119 14.87 -4.39 8.13
CA SER A 119 15.51 -5.50 7.44
C SER A 119 15.03 -5.55 5.98
N PHE A 120 15.96 -5.72 5.04
CA PHE A 120 15.65 -5.82 3.62
C PHE A 120 15.49 -7.28 3.20
N GLY A 121 14.41 -7.56 2.45
CA GLY A 121 14.05 -8.89 1.98
C GLY A 121 14.45 -9.12 0.53
N ASP A 122 14.17 -10.33 0.06
CA ASP A 122 14.46 -10.77 -1.31
C ASP A 122 13.20 -11.29 -2.03
N ARG A 123 12.02 -11.19 -1.39
CA ARG A 123 10.75 -11.71 -1.89
C ARG A 123 9.66 -10.65 -1.83
N LEU A 124 8.94 -10.50 -2.94
CA LEU A 124 7.76 -9.63 -3.02
C LEU A 124 6.68 -10.02 -2.00
N HIS A 125 6.46 -11.32 -1.78
CA HIS A 125 5.41 -11.79 -0.86
C HIS A 125 5.58 -11.23 0.56
N ASP A 126 6.81 -11.24 1.06
CA ASP A 126 7.15 -10.78 2.40
C ASP A 126 6.93 -9.26 2.52
N ASP A 127 7.20 -8.49 1.47
CA ASP A 127 6.84 -7.06 1.42
C ASP A 127 5.31 -6.86 1.48
N LEU A 128 4.55 -7.61 0.68
CA LEU A 128 3.10 -7.44 0.56
C LEU A 128 2.37 -7.79 1.87
N VAL A 129 2.79 -8.83 2.58
CA VAL A 129 2.20 -9.23 3.88
C VAL A 129 2.37 -8.14 4.94
N ARG A 130 3.46 -7.36 4.86
CA ARG A 130 3.74 -6.27 5.79
C ARG A 130 2.99 -4.98 5.47
N ARG A 131 2.19 -4.91 4.41
CA ARG A 131 1.40 -3.71 4.08
C ARG A 131 0.21 -3.53 5.00
N ASP A 132 -0.34 -2.32 4.99
CA ASP A 132 -1.38 -1.92 5.92
C ASP A 132 -2.71 -2.62 5.67
N PHE A 133 -3.18 -2.63 4.42
CA PHE A 133 -4.44 -3.24 4.01
C PHE A 133 -4.27 -4.08 2.74
N THR A 134 -5.08 -5.13 2.61
CA THR A 134 -5.11 -6.05 1.46
C THR A 134 -5.31 -5.30 0.14
N VAL A 135 -6.15 -4.26 0.13
CA VAL A 135 -6.38 -3.39 -1.04
C VAL A 135 -5.15 -2.58 -1.48
N ASN A 136 -4.11 -2.50 -0.64
CA ASN A 136 -2.81 -1.91 -0.96
C ASN A 136 -1.70 -2.98 -1.07
N ALA A 137 -2.03 -4.26 -0.92
CA ALA A 137 -1.12 -5.40 -0.93
C ALA A 137 -1.18 -6.21 -2.24
N MET A 138 -1.35 -5.49 -3.35
CA MET A 138 -1.33 -6.00 -4.72
C MET A 138 -0.13 -5.41 -5.47
N ALA A 139 0.31 -6.10 -6.52
CA ALA A 139 1.44 -5.68 -7.33
C ALA A 139 1.16 -5.85 -8.83
N VAL A 140 1.81 -5.03 -9.65
CA VAL A 140 1.92 -5.23 -11.10
C VAL A 140 3.40 -5.25 -11.45
N ARG A 141 3.88 -6.33 -12.06
CA ARG A 141 5.27 -6.42 -12.53
C ARG A 141 5.51 -5.38 -13.62
N VAL A 142 6.64 -4.72 -13.57
CA VAL A 142 7.05 -3.72 -14.56
C VAL A 142 8.24 -4.27 -15.34
N THR A 143 8.14 -4.26 -16.65
CA THR A 143 9.11 -4.88 -17.57
C THR A 143 9.52 -3.90 -18.67
N PRO A 144 10.54 -4.21 -19.49
CA PRO A 144 10.87 -3.39 -20.67
C PRO A 144 9.71 -3.23 -21.68
N ASN A 145 8.71 -4.11 -21.61
CA ASN A 145 7.51 -4.05 -22.44
C ASN A 145 6.36 -3.25 -21.80
N GLY A 146 6.51 -2.83 -20.53
CA GLY A 146 5.55 -2.03 -19.77
C GLY A 146 4.95 -2.83 -18.61
N PRO A 147 3.70 -2.52 -18.19
CA PRO A 147 3.01 -3.29 -17.16
C PRO A 147 2.83 -4.74 -17.63
N GLY A 148 3.16 -5.69 -16.74
CA GLY A 148 3.13 -7.13 -16.97
C GLY A 148 2.11 -7.82 -16.07
N GLU A 149 2.56 -8.88 -15.39
CA GLU A 149 1.73 -9.71 -14.54
C GLU A 149 1.14 -8.93 -13.34
N PHE A 150 -0.16 -9.10 -13.11
CA PHE A 150 -0.85 -8.65 -11.89
C PHE A 150 -0.80 -9.74 -10.82
N LEU A 151 -0.34 -9.38 -9.62
CA LEU A 151 -0.19 -10.29 -8.49
C LEU A 151 -1.07 -9.82 -7.32
N ASP A 152 -1.93 -10.72 -6.86
CA ASP A 152 -2.78 -10.52 -5.67
C ASP A 152 -2.80 -11.78 -4.79
N PRO A 153 -1.70 -12.07 -4.06
CA PRO A 153 -1.63 -13.24 -3.19
C PRO A 153 -2.48 -13.12 -1.91
N LEU A 154 -3.03 -11.94 -1.62
CA LEU A 154 -3.64 -11.60 -0.33
C LEU A 154 -5.12 -11.20 -0.42
N GLY A 155 -5.74 -11.34 -1.61
CA GLY A 155 -7.16 -11.07 -1.82
C GLY A 155 -7.52 -9.58 -1.79
N GLY A 156 -6.59 -8.72 -2.19
CA GLY A 156 -6.79 -7.27 -2.34
C GLY A 156 -7.85 -6.91 -3.38
N LEU A 157 -7.97 -7.67 -4.48
CA LEU A 157 -8.95 -7.44 -5.53
C LEU A 157 -10.37 -7.69 -5.00
N ALA A 158 -10.57 -8.80 -4.30
CA ALA A 158 -11.84 -9.12 -3.64
C ALA A 158 -12.19 -8.05 -2.58
N SER A 159 -11.22 -7.65 -1.76
CA SER A 159 -11.39 -6.59 -0.75
C SER A 159 -11.79 -5.25 -1.40
N LEU A 160 -11.20 -4.93 -2.56
CA LEU A 160 -11.49 -3.71 -3.32
C LEU A 160 -12.91 -3.74 -3.90
N ARG A 161 -13.30 -4.86 -4.52
CA ARG A 161 -14.65 -5.08 -5.06
C ARG A 161 -15.71 -4.96 -3.98
N ASP A 162 -15.47 -5.60 -2.84
CA ASP A 162 -16.42 -5.64 -1.72
C ASP A 162 -16.39 -4.33 -0.90
N LYS A 163 -15.45 -3.42 -1.21
CA LYS A 163 -15.24 -2.14 -0.51
C LYS A 163 -15.02 -2.33 0.98
N VAL A 164 -14.20 -3.32 1.32
CA VAL A 164 -13.83 -3.68 2.69
C VAL A 164 -12.33 -3.47 2.88
N LEU A 165 -11.96 -2.72 3.91
CA LEU A 165 -10.59 -2.63 4.39
C LEU A 165 -10.32 -3.81 5.33
N ASP A 166 -9.41 -4.68 4.91
CA ASP A 166 -8.90 -5.77 5.73
C ASP A 166 -7.36 -5.77 5.77
N THR A 167 -6.74 -6.38 6.78
CA THR A 167 -5.27 -6.42 6.93
C THR A 167 -4.68 -7.70 6.33
N PRO A 168 -3.50 -7.70 5.69
CA PRO A 168 -2.91 -8.93 5.16
C PRO A 168 -2.59 -9.97 6.25
N ALA A 169 -2.00 -9.51 7.35
CA ALA A 169 -1.69 -10.31 8.54
C ALA A 169 -2.80 -10.19 9.61
N PRO A 170 -2.72 -10.91 10.75
CA PRO A 170 -3.59 -10.67 11.90
C PRO A 170 -3.57 -9.18 12.29
N PRO A 171 -4.74 -8.55 12.56
CA PRO A 171 -4.77 -7.10 12.77
C PRO A 171 -3.96 -6.65 13.99
N SER A 172 -3.89 -7.49 15.04
CA SER A 172 -3.08 -7.25 16.23
C SER A 172 -1.58 -7.17 15.93
N GLU A 173 -1.08 -7.99 14.99
CA GLU A 173 0.32 -7.95 14.56
C GLU A 173 0.54 -6.72 13.67
N SER A 174 -0.33 -6.50 12.68
CA SER A 174 -0.25 -5.34 11.78
C SER A 174 -0.23 -4.00 12.52
N PHE A 175 -1.08 -3.84 13.53
CA PHE A 175 -1.13 -2.62 14.35
C PHE A 175 -0.08 -2.57 15.44
N GLY A 176 0.45 -3.72 15.87
CA GLY A 176 1.62 -3.80 16.73
C GLY A 176 2.88 -3.28 16.02
N ASP A 177 3.05 -3.65 14.75
CA ASP A 177 4.13 -3.19 13.88
C ASP A 177 4.05 -1.68 13.60
N ASP A 178 2.85 -1.19 13.27
CA ASP A 178 2.63 0.23 13.01
C ASP A 178 1.26 0.70 13.54
N PRO A 179 1.24 1.28 14.75
CA PRO A 179 0.12 1.99 15.33
C PRO A 179 -0.65 2.95 14.42
N LEU A 180 0.04 3.62 13.50
CA LEU A 180 -0.56 4.63 12.62
C LEU A 180 -1.51 4.00 11.58
N ARG A 181 -1.44 2.68 11.37
CA ARG A 181 -2.38 1.96 10.50
C ARG A 181 -3.83 2.08 10.97
N MET A 182 -4.09 2.22 12.27
CA MET A 182 -5.44 2.46 12.76
C MET A 182 -5.98 3.83 12.32
N LEU A 183 -5.14 4.87 12.35
CA LEU A 183 -5.49 6.19 11.83
C LEU A 183 -5.63 6.17 10.30
N ARG A 184 -4.78 5.40 9.61
CA ARG A 184 -4.90 5.18 8.16
C ARG A 184 -6.21 4.48 7.80
N ALA A 185 -6.69 3.52 8.60
CA ALA A 185 -7.99 2.88 8.41
C ALA A 185 -9.11 3.93 8.39
N ALA A 186 -9.16 4.79 9.42
CA ALA A 186 -10.15 5.87 9.52
C ALA A 186 -10.08 6.83 8.33
N ARG A 187 -8.86 7.19 7.89
CA ARG A 187 -8.64 8.02 6.70
C ARG A 187 -9.18 7.35 5.43
N PHE A 188 -8.88 6.08 5.21
CA PHE A 188 -9.32 5.37 4.01
C PHE A 188 -10.84 5.13 3.98
N VAL A 189 -11.48 4.87 5.12
CA VAL A 189 -12.95 4.84 5.22
C VAL A 189 -13.54 6.15 4.69
N SER A 190 -13.02 7.29 5.14
CA SER A 190 -13.49 8.61 4.73
C SER A 190 -13.22 8.91 3.24
N GLN A 191 -12.03 8.57 2.73
CA GLN A 191 -11.62 8.90 1.37
C GLN A 191 -12.19 7.95 0.30
N LEU A 192 -12.35 6.67 0.63
CA LEU A 192 -12.76 5.63 -0.31
C LEU A 192 -14.24 5.26 -0.18
N GLY A 193 -14.88 5.62 0.93
CA GLY A 193 -16.24 5.17 1.25
C GLY A 193 -16.31 3.67 1.55
N PHE A 194 -15.21 3.08 2.02
CA PHE A 194 -15.12 1.66 2.34
C PHE A 194 -15.58 1.41 3.77
N THR A 195 -15.94 0.16 4.06
CA THR A 195 -16.15 -0.32 5.42
C THR A 195 -14.88 -1.03 5.94
N VAL A 196 -14.83 -1.32 7.24
CA VAL A 196 -13.71 -2.04 7.86
C VAL A 196 -14.17 -3.46 8.19
N ALA A 197 -13.34 -4.46 7.90
CA ALA A 197 -13.64 -5.84 8.24
C ALA A 197 -13.88 -6.00 9.76
N PRO A 198 -14.82 -6.85 10.20
CA PRO A 198 -15.14 -6.99 11.63
C PRO A 198 -13.92 -7.27 12.51
N ARG A 199 -13.00 -8.14 12.06
CA ARG A 199 -11.77 -8.46 12.80
C ARG A 199 -10.85 -7.25 12.99
N VAL A 200 -10.78 -6.37 11.98
CA VAL A 200 -9.97 -5.15 12.01
C VAL A 200 -10.61 -4.12 12.93
N ARG A 201 -11.94 -3.98 12.88
CA ARG A 201 -12.69 -3.11 13.79
C ARG A 201 -12.47 -3.51 15.25
N THR A 202 -12.62 -4.80 15.57
CA THR A 202 -12.40 -5.32 16.93
C THR A 202 -11.00 -4.99 17.43
N ALA A 203 -9.97 -5.22 16.61
CA ALA A 203 -8.59 -4.91 16.98
C ALA A 203 -8.34 -3.41 17.20
N ILE A 204 -8.93 -2.54 16.37
CA ILE A 204 -8.85 -1.08 16.57
C ILE A 204 -9.46 -0.69 17.93
N GLU A 205 -10.63 -1.24 18.28
CA GLU A 205 -11.32 -0.93 19.54
C GLU A 205 -10.55 -1.45 20.77
N GLU A 206 -9.95 -2.63 20.68
CA GLU A 206 -9.12 -3.20 21.74
C GLU A 206 -7.84 -2.40 21.97
N MET A 207 -7.12 -2.06 20.91
CA MET A 207 -5.87 -1.31 21.02
C MET A 207 -6.09 0.16 21.39
N ALA A 208 -7.16 0.80 20.91
CA ALA A 208 -7.52 2.15 21.35
C ALA A 208 -7.78 2.21 22.87
N ARG A 209 -8.40 1.16 23.45
CA ARG A 209 -8.60 1.05 24.89
C ARG A 209 -7.30 0.84 25.65
N SER A 210 -6.40 0.00 25.15
CA SER A 210 -5.10 -0.24 25.82
C SER A 210 -4.23 1.01 25.84
N TRP A 211 -4.28 1.84 24.79
CA TRP A 211 -3.52 3.08 24.72
C TRP A 211 -4.12 4.23 25.53
N ALA A 212 -5.44 4.27 25.66
CA ALA A 212 -6.09 5.20 26.58
C ALA A 212 -5.69 4.93 28.04
N GLY A 213 -5.36 3.67 28.38
CA GLY A 213 -4.86 3.28 29.71
C GLY A 213 -3.37 3.55 29.95
N SER A 214 -2.57 3.75 28.90
CA SER A 214 -1.13 4.05 28.98
C SER A 214 -0.79 5.51 28.67
N ALA A 215 -1.79 6.34 28.41
CA ALA A 215 -1.60 7.78 28.22
C ALA A 215 -1.17 8.46 29.53
N PRO A 216 -0.11 9.29 29.53
CA PRO A 216 0.28 10.06 30.71
C PRO A 216 -0.86 10.97 31.16
N SER A 217 -0.95 11.20 32.48
CA SER A 217 -2.00 12.00 33.12
C SER A 217 -2.13 13.38 32.48
N GLY A 218 -3.16 13.56 31.66
CA GLY A 218 -3.40 14.78 30.87
C GLY A 218 -4.06 14.55 29.50
N TRP A 219 -4.11 13.32 29.00
CA TRP A 219 -4.80 13.02 27.74
C TRP A 219 -6.28 12.70 27.99
N VAL A 220 -7.18 13.58 27.55
CA VAL A 220 -8.63 13.35 27.55
C VAL A 220 -9.05 13.03 26.11
N PRO A 221 -9.34 11.77 25.75
CA PRO A 221 -9.91 11.46 24.45
C PRO A 221 -11.35 11.95 24.40
N ASN A 222 -11.63 12.93 23.55
CA ASN A 222 -13.00 13.30 23.21
C ASN A 222 -13.54 12.33 22.15
N SER A 223 -13.71 11.06 22.52
CA SER A 223 -14.17 9.98 21.63
C SER A 223 -15.68 9.75 21.79
N THR A 224 -16.48 10.53 21.09
CA THR A 224 -17.90 10.15 20.89
C THR A 224 -18.44 10.46 19.49
N SER A 225 -17.68 11.12 18.61
CA SER A 225 -18.23 11.57 17.32
C SER A 225 -17.91 10.70 16.09
N CYS A 226 -16.89 9.83 16.12
CA CYS A 226 -16.42 9.22 14.86
C CYS A 226 -17.13 7.90 14.47
N CYS A 227 -17.72 7.18 15.42
CA CYS A 227 -18.25 5.82 15.17
C CYS A 227 -19.78 5.70 15.11
N SER A 228 -20.56 6.79 15.21
CA SER A 228 -22.02 6.74 15.36
C SER A 228 -22.84 7.05 14.10
N ALA A 229 -22.22 7.20 12.92
CA ALA A 229 -22.94 7.60 11.71
C ALA A 229 -23.29 6.43 10.76
N THR A 230 -24.04 5.41 11.21
CA THR A 230 -24.85 4.59 10.26
C THR A 230 -25.99 3.85 10.97
N THR A 231 -27.14 4.50 11.10
CA THR A 231 -28.46 3.83 11.17
C THR A 231 -29.52 4.88 10.82
N ARG A 232 -29.82 5.05 9.54
CA ARG A 232 -31.11 5.63 9.11
C ARG A 232 -31.95 4.49 8.55
N SER A 233 -32.99 4.10 9.30
CA SER A 233 -34.09 3.29 8.79
C SER A 233 -34.91 4.13 7.79
N PRO A 234 -35.46 3.55 6.72
CA PRO A 234 -36.33 4.26 5.81
C PRO A 234 -37.70 4.47 6.47
N ALA A 235 -38.21 5.69 6.43
CA ALA A 235 -39.60 5.98 6.79
C ALA A 235 -40.49 5.47 5.65
N SER A 236 -41.38 4.52 5.96
CA SER A 236 -42.49 4.14 5.11
C SER A 236 -43.70 5.04 5.38
N THR A 237 -44.29 5.45 4.27
CA THR A 237 -45.49 6.29 4.06
C THR A 237 -46.72 5.85 4.85
#